data_AF-A0A0C2WD45-F1
#
_entry.id   AF-A0A0C2WD45-F1
#
_cell.length_a   1.000
_cell.length_b   1.000
_cell.length_c   1.000
_cell.angle_alpha   90.00
_cell.angle_beta   90.00
_cell.angle_gamma   90.00
#
_symmetry.space_group_name_H-M   'P 1'
#
loop_
_entity.id
_entity.type
_entity.pdbx_description
1 polymer ?
#
loop_
_entity_poly.entity_id
_entity_poly.type
_entity_poly.pdbx_seq_one_letter_code
_entity_poly.pdbx_strand_id
1 'polypeptide(L)'
;LPKDLETTYDQILERIHPTNEMHAVKLLYWLVFAIEPLAIEELAIVVQINVEKNGLDDKERLGSPKDILKICSSLVALSEDRKVKLAHASVKEYFLKEPRKIGTKIIDPGDGDLSWRKKEFSSAIKYLPQTPLEHAAVSGLLEIVKWLIKGVILKQGANVNAQSVEYGSVVRAAVSVGAKDIVELLLDNGADVNTQGGHYGNALQAASGRGDKDIVELLIDKGADVNAQGGPYGNALQAASYEGEEDIVELLLDKGANVNTQGGHYGNALQAASFRGNMDIVELLIDKGADVNAQGGPYGNALQAASFRGTMDIVEWLIDKGADVNVWGGDYGNALQAASYRGNKDIVELFLDKGVDVNAQGGFYGNALQAASYEGEEDIVELLLDKGADVNAQGGRYGNALQAASQSLMGNKDIVELLLDKGADVNAQGGEYGNALHAASCSGDMDIVELLLDKGADVNAQGG
;
A
#
# COMPACT_ATOMS: atom_id res chain seq x y z
N LEU A 1 42.97 -9.70 45.76
CA LEU A 1 42.59 -10.72 44.77
C LEU A 1 41.16 -11.13 45.07
N PRO A 2 40.27 -11.20 44.07
CA PRO A 2 38.88 -11.64 44.27
C PRO A 2 38.83 -13.04 44.91
N LYS A 3 37.79 -13.29 45.71
CA LYS A 3 37.66 -14.51 46.54
C LYS A 3 37.25 -15.75 45.74
N ASP A 4 36.54 -15.55 44.63
CA ASP A 4 36.10 -16.58 43.71
C ASP A 4 35.99 -16.03 42.27
N LEU A 5 35.73 -16.93 41.32
CA LEU A 5 35.65 -16.63 39.89
C LEU A 5 34.43 -15.74 39.56
N GLU A 6 33.33 -15.86 40.32
CA GLU A 6 32.10 -15.11 40.09
C GLU A 6 32.28 -13.64 40.47
N THR A 7 32.89 -13.37 41.63
CA THR A 7 33.30 -12.01 42.05
C THR A 7 34.23 -11.37 41.02
N THR A 8 35.04 -12.17 40.32
CA THR A 8 35.93 -11.68 39.25
C THR A 8 35.11 -11.23 38.03
N TYR A 9 34.08 -11.99 37.65
CA TYR A 9 33.19 -11.61 36.55
C TYR A 9 32.33 -10.40 36.89
N ASP A 10 31.80 -10.30 38.12
CA ASP A 10 31.08 -9.11 38.59
C ASP A 10 31.94 -7.85 38.44
N GLN A 11 33.20 -7.91 38.89
CA GLN A 11 34.16 -6.80 38.76
C GLN A 11 34.51 -6.46 37.30
N ILE A 12 34.44 -7.44 36.38
CA ILE A 12 34.64 -7.18 34.95
C ILE A 12 33.41 -6.48 34.36
N LEU A 13 32.19 -6.90 34.73
CA LEU A 13 30.95 -6.26 34.28
C LEU A 13 30.80 -4.82 34.80
N GLU A 14 31.20 -4.55 36.05
CA GLU A 14 31.20 -3.20 36.63
C GLU A 14 32.17 -2.23 35.95
N ARG A 15 33.18 -2.75 35.24
CA ARG A 15 34.17 -1.92 34.51
C ARG A 15 33.72 -1.56 33.09
N ILE A 16 32.61 -2.11 32.61
CA ILE A 16 32.06 -1.76 31.31
C ILE A 16 31.60 -0.31 31.35
N HIS A 17 32.09 0.50 30.40
CA HIS A 17 31.78 1.92 30.37
C HIS A 17 30.26 2.13 30.19
N PRO A 18 29.63 3.10 30.89
CA PRO A 18 28.18 3.31 30.84
C PRO A 18 27.58 3.45 29.44
N THR A 19 28.31 4.08 28.51
CA THR A 19 27.88 4.23 27.10
C THR A 19 27.82 2.92 26.33
N ASN A 20 28.47 1.86 26.82
CA ASN A 20 28.57 0.57 26.17
C ASN A 20 27.76 -0.52 26.90
N GLU A 21 27.00 -0.18 27.95
CA GLU A 21 26.19 -1.15 28.71
C GLU A 21 25.22 -1.90 27.77
N MET A 22 24.54 -1.18 26.88
CA MET A 22 23.61 -1.77 25.92
C MET A 22 24.34 -2.67 24.90
N HIS A 23 25.46 -2.19 24.35
CA HIS A 23 26.30 -2.97 23.44
C HIS A 23 26.78 -4.26 24.09
N ALA A 24 27.25 -4.19 25.33
CA ALA A 24 27.72 -5.34 26.08
C ALA A 24 26.62 -6.36 26.37
N VAL A 25 25.42 -5.89 26.77
CA VAL A 25 24.26 -6.76 26.99
C VAL A 25 23.90 -7.52 25.73
N LYS A 26 23.77 -6.82 24.59
CA LYS A 26 23.49 -7.46 23.30
C LYS A 26 24.57 -8.48 22.95
N LEU A 27 25.84 -8.08 22.96
CA LEU A 27 26.97 -8.95 22.62
C LEU A 27 27.02 -10.21 23.48
N LEU A 28 26.96 -10.05 24.80
CA LEU A 28 27.07 -11.17 25.74
C LEU A 28 25.85 -12.07 25.69
N TYR A 29 24.64 -11.53 25.54
CA TYR A 29 23.44 -12.34 25.36
C TYR A 29 23.58 -13.24 24.15
N TRP A 30 23.91 -12.67 22.99
CA TRP A 30 24.10 -13.46 21.77
C TRP A 30 25.23 -14.49 21.88
N LEU A 31 26.36 -14.15 22.51
CA LEU A 31 27.48 -15.08 22.72
C LEU A 31 27.16 -16.20 23.73
N VAL A 32 26.37 -15.92 24.76
CA VAL A 32 25.95 -16.92 25.75
C VAL A 32 25.00 -17.94 25.13
N PHE A 33 24.06 -17.47 24.30
CA PHE A 33 23.01 -18.30 23.73
C PHE A 33 23.29 -18.87 22.35
N ALA A 34 24.27 -18.34 21.62
CA ALA A 34 24.66 -18.86 20.31
C ALA A 34 25.06 -20.33 20.41
N ILE A 35 24.58 -21.11 19.45
CA ILE A 35 24.90 -22.54 19.32
C ILE A 35 26.32 -22.68 18.77
N GLU A 36 26.71 -21.80 17.85
CA GLU A 36 28.06 -21.72 17.29
C GLU A 36 28.72 -20.35 17.54
N PRO A 37 30.06 -20.29 17.62
CA PRO A 37 30.81 -19.03 17.68
C PRO A 37 30.53 -18.10 16.49
N LEU A 38 30.20 -16.84 16.77
CA LEU A 38 29.89 -15.81 15.77
C LEU A 38 31.18 -15.10 15.30
N ALA A 39 31.32 -14.78 14.02
CA ALA A 39 32.42 -13.93 13.53
C ALA A 39 32.31 -12.50 14.07
N ILE A 40 33.45 -11.82 14.19
CA ILE A 40 33.50 -10.48 14.79
C ILE A 40 32.70 -9.43 13.99
N GLU A 41 32.60 -9.60 12.67
CA GLU A 41 31.76 -8.78 11.80
C GLU A 41 30.27 -8.98 12.09
N GLU A 42 29.88 -10.22 12.39
CA GLU A 42 28.49 -10.63 12.62
C GLU A 42 27.98 -10.01 13.92
N LEU A 43 28.78 -10.12 14.99
CA LEU A 43 28.47 -9.50 16.26
C LEU A 43 28.34 -7.98 16.15
N ALA A 44 29.12 -7.32 15.28
CA ALA A 44 29.07 -5.87 15.13
C ALA A 44 27.74 -5.39 14.52
N ILE A 45 27.10 -6.24 13.71
CA ILE A 45 25.75 -5.97 13.17
C ILE A 45 24.68 -6.31 14.20
N VAL A 46 24.86 -7.42 14.92
CA VAL A 46 23.95 -7.84 15.99
C VAL A 46 23.77 -6.78 17.07
N VAL A 47 24.81 -6.00 17.39
CA VAL A 47 24.68 -4.89 18.35
C VAL A 47 23.80 -3.74 17.82
N GLN A 48 23.77 -3.54 16.51
CA GLN A 48 22.93 -2.51 15.90
C GLN A 48 21.45 -2.87 15.97
N ILE A 49 21.10 -4.15 16.18
CA ILE A 49 19.72 -4.58 16.36
C ILE A 49 19.14 -3.88 17.59
N ASN A 50 18.33 -2.86 17.33
CA ASN A 50 17.52 -2.16 18.30
C ASN A 50 16.14 -2.81 18.31
N VAL A 51 15.95 -3.56 19.37
CA VAL A 51 14.81 -4.39 19.64
C VAL A 51 13.57 -3.55 19.97
N GLU A 52 13.73 -2.41 20.67
CA GLU A 52 12.64 -1.47 20.98
C GLU A 52 12.17 -0.69 19.74
N LYS A 53 13.09 -0.43 18.80
CA LYS A 53 12.79 0.24 17.52
C LYS A 53 12.54 -0.73 16.37
N ASN A 54 12.54 -2.04 16.64
CA ASN A 54 12.39 -3.10 15.62
C ASN A 54 13.26 -2.86 14.37
N GLY A 55 14.54 -2.52 14.55
CA GLY A 55 15.44 -2.36 13.42
C GLY A 55 16.89 -2.06 13.77
N LEU A 56 17.74 -1.88 12.77
CA LEU A 56 19.12 -1.44 12.98
C LEU A 56 19.15 0.04 13.37
N ASP A 57 19.82 0.36 14.48
CA ASP A 57 20.07 1.73 14.91
C ASP A 57 21.50 2.11 14.50
N ASP A 58 21.63 2.93 13.46
CA ASP A 58 22.95 3.39 12.97
C ASP A 58 23.75 4.13 14.05
N LYS A 59 23.09 4.67 15.08
CA LYS A 59 23.79 5.27 16.23
C LYS A 59 24.50 4.24 17.09
N GLU A 60 24.05 2.99 17.04
CA GLU A 60 24.62 1.85 17.75
C GLU A 60 25.73 1.17 16.92
N ARG A 61 25.98 1.63 15.68
CA ARG A 61 27.03 1.09 14.81
C ARG A 61 28.41 1.33 15.41
N LEU A 62 29.15 0.24 15.59
CA LEU A 62 30.53 0.30 16.05
C LEU A 62 31.42 0.91 14.97
N GLY A 63 32.36 1.78 15.39
CA GLY A 63 33.35 2.37 14.48
C GLY A 63 34.27 1.33 13.86
N SER A 64 34.54 0.23 14.57
CA SER A 64 35.18 -0.97 14.04
C SER A 64 34.60 -2.23 14.68
N PRO A 65 34.46 -3.35 13.95
CA PRO A 65 34.11 -4.65 14.55
C PRO A 65 35.05 -5.05 15.71
N LYS A 66 36.33 -4.64 15.65
CA LYS A 66 37.30 -4.89 16.73
C LYS A 66 36.95 -4.20 18.06
N ASP A 67 36.08 -3.21 18.05
CA ASP A 67 35.66 -2.53 19.28
C ASP A 67 34.86 -3.45 20.22
N ILE A 68 34.28 -4.55 19.70
CA ILE A 68 33.67 -5.63 20.51
C ILE A 68 34.64 -6.16 21.57
N LEU A 69 35.90 -6.38 21.18
CA LEU A 69 36.94 -6.91 22.07
C LEU A 69 37.33 -5.91 23.16
N LYS A 70 37.08 -4.61 22.92
CA LYS A 70 37.28 -3.55 23.92
C LYS A 70 36.10 -3.47 24.87
N ILE A 71 34.88 -3.57 24.34
CA ILE A 71 33.62 -3.44 25.10
C ILE A 71 33.49 -4.56 26.15
N CYS A 72 33.69 -5.82 25.73
CA CYS A 72 33.59 -6.99 26.62
C CYS A 72 34.98 -7.59 26.93
N SER A 73 35.99 -6.73 27.09
CA SER A 73 37.36 -7.16 27.31
C SER A 73 37.46 -8.17 28.46
N SER A 74 38.26 -9.22 28.30
CA SER A 74 38.42 -10.33 29.25
C SER A 74 37.25 -11.33 29.35
N LEU A 75 36.06 -11.02 28.81
CA LEU A 75 34.93 -11.97 28.73
C LEU A 75 34.85 -12.66 27.38
N VAL A 76 35.44 -12.08 26.35
CA VAL A 76 35.41 -12.59 24.98
C VAL A 76 36.83 -12.77 24.44
N ALA A 77 37.00 -13.74 23.55
CA ALA A 77 38.25 -14.03 22.85
C ALA A 77 38.00 -14.17 21.35
N LEU A 78 38.96 -13.71 20.54
CA LEU A 78 38.93 -13.86 19.08
C LEU A 78 39.82 -15.04 18.68
N SER A 79 39.27 -16.02 17.95
CA SER A 79 40.05 -17.12 17.39
C SER A 79 40.69 -16.74 16.04
N GLU A 80 41.63 -17.56 15.57
CA GLU A 80 42.38 -17.35 14.33
C GLU A 80 41.48 -17.27 13.08
N ASP A 81 40.32 -17.93 13.11
CA ASP A 81 39.26 -17.89 12.10
C ASP A 81 38.32 -16.68 12.24
N ARG A 82 38.69 -15.66 13.04
CA ARG A 82 37.92 -14.43 13.32
C ARG A 82 36.59 -14.65 14.05
N LYS A 83 36.38 -15.81 14.66
CA LYS A 83 35.21 -16.07 15.51
C LYS A 83 35.42 -15.56 16.92
N VAL A 84 34.42 -14.89 17.47
CA VAL A 84 34.38 -14.44 18.86
C VAL A 84 33.69 -15.50 19.70
N LYS A 85 34.35 -15.88 20.79
CA LYS A 85 33.85 -16.84 21.77
C LYS A 85 33.91 -16.21 23.14
N LEU A 86 33.16 -16.77 24.09
CA LEU A 86 33.42 -16.48 25.50
C LEU A 86 34.84 -16.95 25.84
N ALA A 87 35.58 -16.13 26.58
CA ALA A 87 36.99 -16.34 26.89
C ALA A 87 37.22 -17.63 27.70
N HIS A 88 36.21 -18.09 28.45
CA HIS A 88 36.24 -19.35 29.17
C HIS A 88 34.82 -19.93 29.31
N ALA A 89 34.69 -21.26 29.39
CA ALA A 89 33.39 -21.94 29.51
C ALA A 89 32.61 -21.53 30.78
N SER A 90 33.33 -21.23 31.87
CA SER A 90 32.73 -20.73 33.12
C SER A 90 32.06 -19.37 32.99
N VAL A 91 32.39 -18.57 31.96
CA VAL A 91 31.67 -17.31 31.67
C VAL A 91 30.24 -17.63 31.25
N LYS A 92 30.06 -18.67 30.41
CA LYS A 92 28.74 -19.13 29.97
C LYS A 92 27.94 -19.65 31.17
N GLU A 93 28.55 -20.48 32.01
CA GLU A 93 27.91 -20.98 33.23
C GLU A 93 27.52 -19.85 34.19
N TYR A 94 28.39 -18.86 34.37
CA TYR A 94 28.14 -17.72 35.22
C TYR A 94 26.90 -16.91 34.78
N PHE A 95 26.70 -16.72 33.47
CA PHE A 95 25.51 -16.05 32.94
C PHE A 95 24.25 -16.93 32.96
N LEU A 96 24.39 -18.25 32.88
CA LEU A 96 23.24 -19.18 32.88
C LEU A 96 22.67 -19.48 34.27
N LYS A 97 23.38 -19.15 35.36
CA LYS A 97 22.96 -19.43 36.73
C LYS A 97 21.81 -18.56 37.22
N GLU A 98 21.89 -17.25 37.01
CA GLU A 98 20.91 -16.26 37.47
C GLU A 98 21.13 -14.92 36.73
N PRO A 99 20.16 -13.98 36.79
CA PRO A 99 20.27 -12.69 36.09
C PRO A 99 21.47 -11.87 36.55
N ARG A 100 22.22 -11.29 35.59
CA ARG A 100 23.43 -10.48 35.84
C ARG A 100 23.22 -9.02 35.46
N LYS A 101 23.75 -8.11 36.26
CA LYS A 101 23.70 -6.67 35.99
C LYS A 101 24.93 -6.20 35.25
N ILE A 102 24.70 -5.35 34.25
CA ILE A 102 25.75 -4.56 33.58
C ILE A 102 25.32 -3.10 33.72
N GLY A 103 25.88 -2.42 34.73
CA GLY A 103 25.47 -1.07 35.12
C GLY A 103 23.97 -1.00 35.42
N THR A 104 23.21 -0.30 34.57
CA THR A 104 21.75 -0.13 34.71
C THR A 104 20.92 -1.22 34.02
N LYS A 105 21.54 -2.12 33.25
CA LYS A 105 20.89 -3.15 32.45
C LYS A 105 21.06 -4.54 33.05
N ILE A 106 20.24 -5.50 32.62
CA ILE A 106 20.23 -6.89 33.11
C ILE A 106 20.30 -7.87 31.93
N ILE A 107 21.08 -8.94 32.08
CA ILE A 107 21.06 -10.14 31.24
C ILE A 107 20.37 -11.24 32.06
N ASP A 108 19.21 -11.73 31.64
CA ASP A 108 18.46 -12.78 32.32
C ASP A 108 18.53 -14.11 31.55
N PRO A 109 19.04 -15.20 32.14
CA PRO A 109 19.11 -16.49 31.47
C PRO A 109 17.79 -17.27 31.37
N GLY A 110 16.79 -16.93 32.18
CA GLY A 110 15.45 -17.52 32.13
C GLY A 110 14.60 -16.99 30.98
N ASP A 111 14.99 -15.86 30.39
CA ASP A 111 14.33 -15.21 29.25
C ASP A 111 14.84 -15.79 27.92
N GLY A 112 14.90 -17.12 27.82
CA GLY A 112 15.24 -17.85 26.59
C GLY A 112 14.20 -17.71 25.47
N ASP A 113 13.23 -16.83 25.65
CA ASP A 113 12.24 -16.37 24.71
C ASP A 113 12.53 -14.89 24.46
N LEU A 114 12.41 -14.40 23.22
CA LEU A 114 12.60 -12.99 22.87
C LEU A 114 11.43 -12.13 23.42
N SER A 115 11.07 -12.31 24.70
CA SER A 115 9.76 -12.02 25.29
C SER A 115 9.68 -10.68 26.04
N TRP A 116 10.52 -9.72 25.71
CA TRP A 116 10.35 -8.29 26.08
C TRP A 116 9.05 -7.66 25.52
N ARG A 117 8.14 -8.45 24.96
CA ARG A 117 6.81 -8.09 24.45
C ARG A 117 5.69 -7.95 25.49
N LYS A 118 5.94 -8.08 26.79
CA LYS A 118 4.88 -7.90 27.79
C LYS A 118 5.20 -6.86 28.84
N LYS A 119 5.30 -5.61 28.40
CA LYS A 119 4.59 -4.51 29.07
C LYS A 119 4.59 -3.27 28.21
N GLU A 120 3.36 -2.80 27.97
CA GLU A 120 3.01 -1.46 27.48
C GLU A 120 3.50 -1.15 26.08
N PHE A 121 2.61 -1.19 25.08
CA PHE A 121 2.43 -0.08 24.16
C PHE A 121 1.13 -0.27 23.38
N SER A 122 0.06 0.27 23.98
CA SER A 122 -1.12 0.69 23.25
C SER A 122 -0.74 1.84 22.31
N SER A 123 -1.21 1.75 21.07
CA SER A 123 -1.58 2.86 20.18
C SER A 123 -0.54 3.66 19.35
N ALA A 124 0.70 3.23 19.11
CA ALA A 124 1.58 3.99 18.18
C ALA A 124 2.56 3.23 17.26
N ILE A 125 2.57 1.90 17.19
CA ILE A 125 3.51 1.14 16.34
C ILE A 125 2.75 0.33 15.29
N LYS A 126 2.26 1.00 14.25
CA LYS A 126 1.49 0.33 13.17
C LYS A 126 2.34 -0.02 11.94
N TYR A 127 3.62 0.38 11.90
CA TYR A 127 4.44 0.42 10.68
C TYR A 127 5.91 -0.04 10.88
N LEU A 128 6.17 -1.04 11.73
CA LEU A 128 7.52 -1.61 11.90
C LEU A 128 7.51 -3.13 11.70
N PRO A 129 8.59 -3.71 11.13
CA PRO A 129 8.76 -5.16 11.00
C PRO A 129 8.68 -5.80 12.39
N GLN A 130 7.90 -6.87 12.51
CA GLN A 130 7.50 -7.44 13.80
C GLN A 130 8.48 -8.51 14.30
N THR A 131 9.35 -9.05 13.44
CA THR A 131 10.34 -10.06 13.84
C THR A 131 11.76 -9.72 13.38
N PRO A 132 12.81 -10.20 14.07
CA PRO A 132 14.20 -10.05 13.61
C PRO A 132 14.43 -10.62 12.21
N LEU A 133 13.74 -11.71 11.86
CA LEU A 133 13.81 -12.32 10.54
C LEU A 133 13.20 -11.42 9.47
N GLU A 134 12.04 -10.83 9.74
CA GLU A 134 11.39 -9.86 8.85
C GLU A 134 12.25 -8.61 8.63
N HIS A 135 12.85 -8.08 9.69
CA HIS A 135 13.75 -6.92 9.56
C HIS A 135 15.00 -7.25 8.73
N ALA A 136 15.61 -8.41 8.96
CA ALA A 136 16.75 -8.87 8.18
C ALA A 136 16.38 -9.06 6.69
N ALA A 137 15.17 -9.55 6.41
CA ALA A 137 14.65 -9.71 5.06
C ALA A 137 14.44 -8.38 4.35
N VAL A 138 13.77 -7.40 5.00
CA VAL A 138 13.60 -6.04 4.45
C VAL A 138 14.93 -5.32 4.28
N SER A 139 15.90 -5.58 5.15
CA SER A 139 17.22 -4.94 5.07
C SER A 139 18.16 -5.59 4.05
N GLY A 140 17.72 -6.64 3.34
CA GLY A 140 18.57 -7.34 2.35
C GLY A 140 19.74 -8.12 2.96
N LEU A 141 19.68 -8.47 4.26
CA LEU A 141 20.80 -9.06 5.00
C LEU A 141 20.81 -10.60 4.87
N LEU A 142 21.16 -11.10 3.69
CA LEU A 142 21.09 -12.53 3.34
C LEU A 142 21.76 -13.46 4.37
N GLU A 143 22.97 -13.14 4.82
CA GLU A 143 23.69 -13.98 5.80
C GLU A 143 22.99 -14.03 7.16
N ILE A 144 22.37 -12.92 7.59
CA ILE A 144 21.62 -12.90 8.85
C ILE A 144 20.33 -13.71 8.73
N VAL A 145 19.66 -13.65 7.59
CA VAL A 145 18.50 -14.52 7.31
C VAL A 145 18.91 -15.99 7.39
N LYS A 146 20.04 -16.39 6.77
CA LYS A 146 20.55 -17.78 6.84
C LYS A 146 20.77 -18.24 8.28
N TRP A 147 21.37 -17.41 9.13
CA TRP A 147 21.64 -17.78 10.52
C TRP A 147 20.39 -17.89 11.38
N LEU A 148 19.44 -16.97 11.19
CA LEU A 148 18.16 -16.97 11.90
C LEU A 148 17.35 -18.22 11.56
N ILE A 149 17.28 -18.61 10.29
CA ILE A 149 16.57 -19.81 9.85
C ILE A 149 17.24 -21.09 10.39
N LYS A 150 18.57 -21.21 10.26
CA LYS A 150 19.31 -22.41 10.69
C LYS A 150 19.43 -22.58 12.21
N GLY A 151 18.95 -21.61 12.99
CA GLY A 151 19.05 -21.66 14.45
C GLY A 151 20.48 -21.52 14.98
N VAL A 152 21.43 -21.04 14.18
CA VAL A 152 22.80 -20.70 14.63
C VAL A 152 22.73 -19.69 15.78
N ILE A 153 21.73 -18.81 15.69
CA ILE A 153 21.47 -17.68 16.57
C ILE A 153 20.32 -17.97 17.56
N LEU A 154 19.29 -18.74 17.15
CA LEU A 154 18.13 -19.10 17.99
C LEU A 154 18.07 -20.62 18.19
N LYS A 155 17.92 -21.10 19.43
CA LYS A 155 17.85 -22.55 19.77
C LYS A 155 16.83 -23.36 18.95
N GLN A 156 15.76 -22.73 18.45
CA GLN A 156 14.70 -23.39 17.69
C GLN A 156 14.56 -22.90 16.23
N GLY A 157 15.48 -22.06 15.73
CA GLY A 157 15.34 -21.40 14.43
C GLY A 157 14.22 -20.34 14.43
N ALA A 158 14.29 -19.37 13.51
CA ALA A 158 13.24 -18.37 13.35
C ALA A 158 12.04 -18.94 12.58
N ASN A 159 10.82 -18.57 13.00
CA ASN A 159 9.60 -18.92 12.26
C ASN A 159 9.53 -18.15 10.94
N VAL A 160 9.78 -18.83 9.82
CA VAL A 160 9.71 -18.26 8.46
C VAL A 160 8.30 -17.82 8.05
N ASN A 161 7.27 -18.35 8.71
CA ASN A 161 5.86 -18.03 8.50
C ASN A 161 5.33 -17.00 9.49
N ALA A 162 6.22 -16.21 10.11
CA ALA A 162 5.80 -15.10 10.95
C ALA A 162 5.00 -14.08 10.13
N GLN A 163 3.84 -13.69 10.66
CA GLN A 163 2.98 -12.69 10.05
C GLN A 163 3.11 -11.35 10.75
N SER A 164 2.98 -10.27 9.99
CA SER A 164 2.97 -8.90 10.49
C SER A 164 1.84 -8.10 9.86
N VAL A 165 1.48 -6.98 10.48
CA VAL A 165 0.41 -6.11 9.96
C VAL A 165 0.82 -5.43 8.66
N GLU A 166 2.07 -4.98 8.58
CA GLU A 166 2.62 -4.31 7.40
C GLU A 166 2.86 -5.35 6.31
N TYR A 167 3.85 -6.23 6.52
CA TYR A 167 4.30 -7.45 5.83
C TYR A 167 3.24 -8.45 5.37
N GLY A 168 2.31 -8.83 6.24
CA GLY A 168 1.58 -10.09 6.07
C GLY A 168 2.48 -11.33 6.22
N SER A 169 3.66 -11.38 5.57
CA SER A 169 4.66 -12.45 5.68
C SER A 169 6.10 -11.95 5.52
N VAL A 170 7.06 -12.72 6.03
CA VAL A 170 8.50 -12.47 5.85
C VAL A 170 8.90 -12.51 4.37
N VAL A 171 8.30 -13.41 3.58
CA VAL A 171 8.52 -13.49 2.12
C VAL A 171 8.11 -12.19 1.46
N ARG A 172 6.93 -11.63 1.79
CA ARG A 172 6.49 -10.35 1.23
C ARG A 172 7.43 -9.20 1.62
N ALA A 173 8.00 -9.26 2.83
CA ALA A 173 9.00 -8.29 3.29
C ALA A 173 10.24 -8.30 2.38
N ALA A 174 10.78 -9.48 2.06
CA ALA A 174 11.89 -9.63 1.11
C ALA A 174 11.53 -9.19 -0.31
N VAL A 175 10.32 -9.53 -0.78
CA VAL A 175 9.82 -9.10 -2.11
C VAL A 175 9.74 -7.58 -2.21
N SER A 176 9.31 -6.90 -1.13
CA SER A 176 9.14 -5.43 -1.16
C SER A 176 10.43 -4.65 -1.45
N VAL A 177 11.59 -5.27 -1.25
CA VAL A 177 12.91 -4.70 -1.52
C VAL A 177 13.65 -5.38 -2.68
N GLY A 178 13.01 -6.32 -3.38
CA GLY A 178 13.61 -7.03 -4.52
C GLY A 178 14.70 -8.04 -4.14
N ALA A 179 14.73 -8.52 -2.90
CA ALA A 179 15.79 -9.41 -2.42
C ALA A 179 15.57 -10.87 -2.86
N LYS A 180 15.76 -11.17 -4.16
CA LYS A 180 15.53 -12.49 -4.77
C LYS A 180 16.18 -13.66 -4.00
N ASP A 181 17.46 -13.54 -3.65
CA ASP A 181 18.18 -14.59 -2.91
C ASP A 181 17.56 -14.88 -1.53
N ILE A 182 17.00 -13.86 -0.89
CA ILE A 182 16.32 -13.99 0.41
C ILE A 182 14.94 -14.64 0.20
N VAL A 183 14.21 -14.24 -0.85
CA VAL A 183 12.93 -14.87 -1.22
C VAL A 183 13.13 -16.36 -1.45
N GLU A 184 14.11 -16.74 -2.29
CA GLU A 184 14.43 -18.14 -2.58
C GLU A 184 14.79 -18.91 -1.31
N LEU A 185 15.66 -18.35 -0.48
CA LEU A 185 16.07 -18.95 0.79
C LEU A 185 14.89 -19.18 1.73
N LEU A 186 13.97 -18.22 1.85
CA LEU A 186 12.79 -18.35 2.72
C LEU A 186 11.86 -19.47 2.22
N LEU A 187 11.59 -19.51 0.91
CA LEU A 187 10.73 -20.52 0.29
C LEU A 187 11.33 -21.92 0.40
N ASP A 188 12.64 -22.07 0.21
CA ASP A 188 13.37 -23.34 0.41
C ASP A 188 13.31 -23.86 1.84
N ASN A 189 13.06 -22.97 2.82
CA ASN A 189 12.94 -23.32 4.23
C ASN A 189 11.48 -23.38 4.71
N GLY A 190 10.53 -23.54 3.78
CA GLY A 190 9.13 -23.83 4.10
C GLY A 190 8.29 -22.60 4.42
N ALA A 191 8.69 -21.42 3.95
CA ALA A 191 7.81 -20.27 3.94
C ALA A 191 6.63 -20.49 2.98
N ASP A 192 5.41 -20.19 3.42
CA ASP A 192 4.20 -20.33 2.62
C ASP A 192 4.11 -19.19 1.60
N VAL A 193 4.33 -19.55 0.32
CA VAL A 193 4.30 -18.65 -0.83
C VAL A 193 2.93 -17.96 -1.01
N ASN A 194 1.85 -18.57 -0.54
CA ASN A 194 0.48 -18.11 -0.71
C ASN A 194 -0.06 -17.35 0.51
N THR A 195 0.81 -16.99 1.46
CA THR A 195 0.39 -16.21 2.63
C THR A 195 -0.26 -14.89 2.19
N GLN A 196 -1.51 -14.68 2.61
CA GLN A 196 -2.24 -13.43 2.42
C GLN A 196 -2.01 -12.46 3.57
N GLY A 197 -1.96 -11.17 3.27
CA GLY A 197 -1.89 -10.08 4.23
C GLY A 197 -1.04 -8.90 3.76
N GLY A 198 -1.12 -7.82 4.52
CA GLY A 198 -0.39 -6.58 4.25
C GLY A 198 -0.96 -5.73 3.12
N HIS A 199 -0.28 -4.62 2.84
CA HIS A 199 -0.74 -3.61 1.87
C HIS A 199 -0.86 -4.09 0.43
N TYR A 200 -0.18 -5.18 0.05
CA TYR A 200 -0.18 -5.71 -1.33
C TYR A 200 -0.82 -7.09 -1.43
N GLY A 201 -1.66 -7.50 -0.48
CA GLY A 201 -2.43 -8.74 -0.58
C GLY A 201 -1.63 -10.03 -0.42
N ASN A 202 -0.71 -10.34 -1.34
CA ASN A 202 0.17 -11.52 -1.32
C ASN A 202 1.53 -11.22 -1.98
N ALA A 203 2.48 -12.16 -1.91
CA ALA A 203 3.83 -11.98 -2.43
C ALA A 203 3.87 -11.81 -3.96
N LEU A 204 3.03 -12.54 -4.69
CA LEU A 204 2.98 -12.50 -6.16
C LEU A 204 2.47 -11.14 -6.67
N GLN A 205 1.43 -10.60 -6.04
CA GLN A 205 0.90 -9.26 -6.33
C GLN A 205 1.94 -8.17 -6.06
N ALA A 206 2.68 -8.26 -4.95
CA ALA A 206 3.74 -7.31 -4.64
C ALA A 206 4.90 -7.34 -5.65
N ALA A 207 5.36 -8.54 -6.06
CA ALA A 207 6.41 -8.68 -7.06
C ALA A 207 5.95 -8.17 -8.44
N SER A 208 4.69 -8.44 -8.79
CA SER A 208 4.09 -8.02 -10.06
C SER A 208 3.95 -6.51 -10.18
N GLY A 209 3.53 -5.83 -9.10
CA GLY A 209 3.48 -4.36 -9.08
C GLY A 209 4.85 -3.69 -8.98
N ARG A 210 5.92 -4.40 -8.59
CA ARG A 210 7.29 -3.85 -8.54
C ARG A 210 8.02 -3.97 -9.88
N GLY A 211 7.51 -4.77 -10.83
CA GLY A 211 8.24 -5.06 -12.07
C GLY A 211 9.32 -6.14 -11.93
N ASP A 212 9.33 -6.90 -10.83
CA ASP A 212 10.37 -7.91 -10.59
C ASP A 212 10.06 -9.25 -11.25
N LYS A 213 10.20 -9.32 -12.58
CA LYS A 213 9.93 -10.53 -13.37
C LYS A 213 10.62 -11.79 -12.81
N ASP A 214 11.89 -11.66 -12.44
CA ASP A 214 12.69 -12.73 -11.82
C ASP A 214 12.09 -13.29 -10.52
N ILE A 215 11.47 -12.43 -9.70
CA ILE A 215 10.82 -12.84 -8.45
C ILE A 215 9.44 -13.41 -8.76
N VAL A 216 8.71 -12.86 -9.73
CA VAL A 216 7.44 -13.43 -10.20
C VAL A 216 7.62 -14.86 -10.68
N GLU A 217 8.62 -15.12 -11.54
CA GLU A 217 8.96 -16.46 -12.02
C GLU A 217 9.29 -17.40 -10.86
N LEU A 218 10.16 -16.97 -9.93
CA LEU A 218 10.52 -17.74 -8.75
C LEU A 218 9.30 -18.09 -7.89
N LEU A 219 8.40 -17.14 -7.64
CA LEU A 219 7.20 -17.37 -6.83
C LEU A 219 6.26 -18.38 -7.50
N ILE A 220 6.03 -18.25 -8.82
CA ILE A 220 5.19 -19.17 -9.59
C ILE A 220 5.81 -20.58 -9.59
N ASP A 221 7.12 -20.70 -9.80
CA ASP A 221 7.84 -21.98 -9.78
C ASP A 221 7.81 -22.64 -8.39
N LYS A 222 7.70 -21.84 -7.31
CA LYS A 222 7.50 -22.30 -5.94
C LYS A 222 6.03 -22.55 -5.57
N GLY A 223 5.10 -22.47 -6.53
CA GLY A 223 3.69 -22.82 -6.36
C GLY A 223 2.79 -21.67 -5.90
N ALA A 224 3.14 -20.42 -6.18
CA ALA A 224 2.22 -19.30 -6.00
C ALA A 224 0.96 -19.50 -6.85
N ASP A 225 -0.21 -19.29 -6.25
CA ASP A 225 -1.48 -19.26 -6.97
C ASP A 225 -1.58 -17.96 -7.79
N VAL A 226 -1.45 -18.11 -9.12
CA VAL A 226 -1.52 -17.02 -10.10
C VAL A 226 -2.83 -16.24 -10.01
N ASN A 227 -3.91 -16.89 -9.54
CA ASN A 227 -5.24 -16.30 -9.42
C ASN A 227 -5.57 -15.88 -7.98
N ALA A 228 -4.59 -15.91 -7.06
CA ALA A 228 -4.80 -15.50 -5.67
C ALA A 228 -5.32 -14.06 -5.60
N GLN A 229 -6.51 -13.92 -5.02
CA GLN A 229 -7.13 -12.62 -4.81
C GLN A 229 -6.75 -12.01 -3.47
N GLY A 230 -6.77 -10.69 -3.38
CA GLY A 230 -6.51 -9.93 -2.16
C GLY A 230 -5.87 -8.58 -2.45
N GLY A 231 -5.67 -7.81 -1.37
CA GLY A 231 -5.01 -6.51 -1.43
C GLY A 231 -5.79 -5.45 -2.23
N PRO A 232 -5.21 -4.26 -2.39
CA PRO A 232 -5.84 -3.11 -3.03
C PRO A 232 -5.99 -3.31 -4.55
N TYR A 233 -5.03 -3.96 -5.22
CA TYR A 233 -5.13 -4.19 -6.66
C TYR A 233 -6.16 -5.26 -7.01
N GLY A 234 -6.34 -6.26 -6.15
CA GLY A 234 -7.26 -7.39 -6.32
C GLY A 234 -6.58 -8.71 -6.69
N ASN A 235 -5.68 -8.77 -7.67
CA ASN A 235 -4.78 -9.91 -7.94
C ASN A 235 -3.44 -9.45 -8.57
N ALA A 236 -2.56 -10.40 -8.93
CA ALA A 236 -1.25 -10.11 -9.52
C ALA A 236 -1.35 -9.49 -10.93
N LEU A 237 -2.27 -9.99 -11.77
CA LEU A 237 -2.48 -9.49 -13.14
C LEU A 237 -2.93 -8.03 -13.13
N GLN A 238 -3.84 -7.66 -12.23
CA GLN A 238 -4.33 -6.29 -12.03
C GLN A 238 -3.22 -5.35 -11.54
N ALA A 239 -2.32 -5.82 -10.65
CA ALA A 239 -1.19 -5.03 -10.19
C ALA A 239 -0.18 -4.74 -11.31
N ALA A 240 0.24 -5.77 -12.07
CA ALA A 240 1.12 -5.59 -13.23
C ALA A 240 0.49 -4.67 -14.30
N SER A 241 -0.82 -4.86 -14.56
CA SER A 241 -1.55 -4.05 -15.55
C SER A 241 -1.62 -2.57 -15.16
N TYR A 242 -1.74 -2.28 -13.87
CA TYR A 242 -1.77 -0.92 -13.35
C TYR A 242 -0.37 -0.26 -13.37
N GLU A 243 0.67 -0.99 -13.01
CA GLU A 243 2.03 -0.42 -12.97
C GLU A 243 2.73 -0.38 -14.33
N GLY A 244 2.15 -1.01 -15.36
CA GLY A 244 2.68 -0.93 -16.73
C GLY A 244 3.68 -2.04 -17.07
N GLU A 245 3.65 -3.14 -16.32
CA GLU A 245 4.62 -4.24 -16.43
C GLU A 245 4.19 -5.27 -17.49
N GLU A 246 4.25 -4.89 -18.76
CA GLU A 246 3.78 -5.71 -19.92
C GLU A 246 4.37 -7.13 -19.91
N ASP A 247 5.68 -7.26 -19.73
CA ASP A 247 6.41 -8.53 -19.63
C ASP A 247 5.85 -9.46 -18.54
N ILE A 248 5.38 -8.89 -17.44
CA ILE A 248 4.79 -9.63 -16.31
C ILE A 248 3.32 -9.96 -16.61
N VAL A 249 2.58 -9.07 -17.25
CA VAL A 249 1.22 -9.34 -17.72
C VAL A 249 1.23 -10.55 -18.66
N GLU A 250 2.12 -10.56 -19.65
CA GLU A 250 2.25 -11.69 -20.58
C GLU A 250 2.60 -12.99 -19.83
N LEU A 251 3.61 -12.94 -18.95
CA LEU A 251 4.00 -14.09 -18.12
C LEU A 251 2.85 -14.64 -17.29
N LEU A 252 2.08 -13.78 -16.60
CA LEU A 252 0.97 -14.20 -15.76
C LEU A 252 -0.16 -14.84 -16.58
N LEU A 253 -0.49 -14.27 -17.74
CA LEU A 253 -1.49 -14.84 -18.65
C LEU A 253 -1.06 -16.20 -19.19
N ASP A 254 0.20 -16.34 -19.56
CA ASP A 254 0.78 -17.61 -20.03
C ASP A 254 0.83 -18.68 -18.92
N LYS A 255 0.91 -18.25 -17.66
CA LYS A 255 0.82 -19.11 -16.47
C LYS A 255 -0.62 -19.35 -15.98
N GLY A 256 -1.63 -18.92 -16.75
CA GLY A 256 -3.03 -19.24 -16.49
C GLY A 256 -3.77 -18.24 -15.60
N ALA A 257 -3.32 -16.99 -15.54
CA ALA A 257 -4.11 -15.91 -14.95
C ALA A 257 -5.44 -15.74 -15.70
N ASN A 258 -6.55 -15.69 -14.98
CA ASN A 258 -7.85 -15.41 -15.56
C ASN A 258 -7.96 -13.91 -15.87
N VAL A 259 -7.88 -13.58 -17.16
CA VAL A 259 -7.93 -12.21 -17.70
C VAL A 259 -9.18 -11.41 -17.25
N ASN A 260 -10.30 -12.09 -17.02
CA ASN A 260 -11.59 -11.47 -16.67
C ASN A 260 -11.89 -11.46 -15.16
N THR A 261 -10.89 -11.78 -14.32
CA THR A 261 -11.06 -11.76 -12.87
C THR A 261 -11.46 -10.37 -12.37
N GLN A 262 -12.57 -10.31 -11.63
CA GLN A 262 -13.05 -9.09 -10.99
C GLN A 262 -12.59 -9.03 -9.52
N GLY A 263 -12.29 -7.83 -9.02
CA GLY A 263 -11.88 -7.55 -7.65
C GLY A 263 -11.00 -6.30 -7.51
N GLY A 264 -10.67 -5.94 -6.27
CA GLY A 264 -9.80 -4.80 -5.98
C GLY A 264 -10.42 -3.43 -6.30
N HIS A 265 -9.62 -2.38 -6.15
CA HIS A 265 -10.03 -0.99 -6.38
C HIS A 265 -10.22 -0.63 -7.86
N TYR A 266 -9.65 -1.41 -8.77
CA TYR A 266 -9.69 -1.12 -10.20
C TYR A 266 -10.66 -2.02 -10.97
N GLY A 267 -11.40 -2.92 -10.30
CA GLY A 267 -12.37 -3.80 -10.95
C GLY A 267 -11.72 -4.99 -11.65
N ASN A 268 -11.03 -4.78 -12.77
CA ASN A 268 -10.32 -5.85 -13.50
C ASN A 268 -9.03 -5.37 -14.15
N ALA A 269 -8.26 -6.28 -14.76
CA ALA A 269 -6.96 -5.97 -15.36
C ALA A 269 -7.07 -4.93 -16.50
N LEU A 270 -8.12 -5.06 -17.33
CA LEU A 270 -8.37 -4.13 -18.44
C LEU A 270 -8.71 -2.73 -17.91
N GLN A 271 -9.60 -2.64 -16.92
CA GLN A 271 -9.90 -1.38 -16.22
C GLN A 271 -8.66 -0.74 -15.59
N ALA A 272 -7.79 -1.55 -14.96
CA ALA A 272 -6.55 -1.07 -14.34
C ALA A 272 -5.57 -0.48 -15.36
N ALA A 273 -5.35 -1.15 -16.50
CA ALA A 273 -4.51 -0.66 -17.59
C ALA A 273 -5.09 0.60 -18.23
N SER A 274 -6.41 0.62 -18.50
CA SER A 274 -7.13 1.76 -19.05
C SER A 274 -7.07 3.00 -18.15
N PHE A 275 -7.22 2.82 -16.84
CA PHE A 275 -7.07 3.89 -15.85
C PHE A 275 -5.65 4.45 -15.78
N ARG A 276 -4.62 3.66 -16.10
CA ARG A 276 -3.23 4.10 -16.01
C ARG A 276 -2.68 4.67 -17.31
N GLY A 277 -3.32 4.37 -18.44
CA GLY A 277 -2.84 4.80 -19.75
C GLY A 277 -1.91 3.78 -20.41
N ASN A 278 -1.91 2.52 -19.96
CA ASN A 278 -0.99 1.50 -20.45
C ASN A 278 -1.56 0.84 -21.72
N MET A 279 -1.43 1.53 -22.86
CA MET A 279 -2.02 1.12 -24.14
C MET A 279 -1.60 -0.29 -24.56
N ASP A 280 -0.30 -0.60 -24.54
CA ASP A 280 0.22 -1.91 -24.96
C ASP A 280 -0.40 -3.06 -24.15
N ILE A 281 -0.62 -2.83 -22.84
CA ILE A 281 -1.29 -3.80 -21.96
C ILE A 281 -2.79 -3.90 -22.27
N VAL A 282 -3.47 -2.80 -22.61
CA VAL A 282 -4.87 -2.83 -23.05
C VAL A 282 -5.03 -3.70 -24.29
N GLU A 283 -4.14 -3.53 -25.27
CA GLU A 283 -4.14 -4.36 -26.48
C GLU A 283 -3.89 -5.83 -26.14
N LEU A 284 -2.83 -6.12 -25.37
CA LEU A 284 -2.46 -7.47 -24.95
C LEU A 284 -3.61 -8.19 -24.22
N LEU A 285 -4.28 -7.52 -23.27
CA LEU A 285 -5.37 -8.11 -22.50
C LEU A 285 -6.56 -8.48 -23.39
N ILE A 286 -6.93 -7.63 -24.33
CA ILE A 286 -8.03 -7.91 -25.27
C ILE A 286 -7.65 -9.02 -26.25
N ASP A 287 -6.42 -9.04 -26.74
CA ASP A 287 -5.91 -10.14 -27.57
C ASP A 287 -5.89 -11.48 -26.81
N LYS A 288 -5.69 -11.44 -25.49
CA LYS A 288 -5.78 -12.62 -24.59
C LYS A 288 -7.20 -12.90 -24.09
N GLY A 289 -8.22 -12.22 -24.61
CA GLY A 289 -9.64 -12.53 -24.39
C GLY A 289 -10.31 -11.77 -23.24
N ALA A 290 -9.79 -10.61 -22.84
CA ALA A 290 -10.51 -9.70 -21.96
C ALA A 290 -11.84 -9.27 -22.61
N ASP A 291 -12.93 -9.30 -21.84
CA ASP A 291 -14.20 -8.74 -22.28
C ASP A 291 -14.14 -7.21 -22.20
N VAL A 292 -14.17 -6.56 -23.37
CA VAL A 292 -14.14 -5.09 -23.52
C VAL A 292 -15.27 -4.40 -22.74
N ASN A 293 -16.39 -5.11 -22.54
CA ASN A 293 -17.58 -4.61 -21.84
C ASN A 293 -17.71 -5.19 -20.43
N ALA A 294 -16.66 -5.81 -19.87
CA ALA A 294 -16.68 -6.36 -18.52
C ALA A 294 -17.05 -5.28 -17.49
N GLN A 295 -18.19 -5.49 -16.82
CA GLN A 295 -18.70 -4.59 -15.80
C GLN A 295 -18.28 -5.02 -14.39
N GLY A 296 -17.99 -4.04 -13.53
CA GLY A 296 -17.67 -4.23 -12.13
C GLY A 296 -16.70 -3.17 -11.60
N GLY A 297 -16.51 -3.15 -10.28
CA GLY A 297 -15.58 -2.24 -9.63
C GLY A 297 -16.04 -0.77 -9.59
N PRO A 298 -15.23 0.11 -8.97
CA PRO A 298 -15.58 1.52 -8.75
C PRO A 298 -15.70 2.35 -10.04
N TYR A 299 -15.05 1.95 -11.12
CA TYR A 299 -15.12 2.67 -12.40
C TYR A 299 -16.19 2.13 -13.34
N GLY A 300 -16.76 0.94 -13.05
CA GLY A 300 -17.78 0.30 -13.87
C GLY A 300 -17.22 -0.53 -15.02
N ASN A 301 -16.49 0.04 -15.99
CA ASN A 301 -15.84 -0.68 -17.10
C ASN A 301 -14.57 0.04 -17.59
N ALA A 302 -13.88 -0.55 -18.57
CA ALA A 302 -12.59 -0.04 -19.07
C ALA A 302 -12.71 1.34 -19.74
N LEU A 303 -13.79 1.56 -20.51
CA LEU A 303 -14.05 2.82 -21.18
C LEU A 303 -14.32 3.94 -20.17
N GLN A 304 -15.11 3.67 -19.14
CA GLN A 304 -15.39 4.60 -18.04
C GLN A 304 -14.11 4.92 -17.24
N ALA A 305 -13.26 3.92 -16.97
CA ALA A 305 -11.96 4.12 -16.32
C ALA A 305 -11.01 5.00 -17.16
N ALA A 306 -10.93 4.77 -18.48
CA ALA A 306 -10.14 5.60 -19.40
C ALA A 306 -10.68 7.03 -19.48
N SER A 307 -12.01 7.18 -19.57
CA SER A 307 -12.71 8.47 -19.62
C SER A 307 -12.52 9.28 -18.35
N PHE A 308 -12.53 8.63 -17.19
CA PHE A 308 -12.21 9.26 -15.90
C PHE A 308 -10.75 9.73 -15.84
N ARG A 309 -9.80 8.90 -16.31
CA ARG A 309 -8.39 9.26 -16.26
C ARG A 309 -8.03 10.36 -17.25
N GLY A 310 -8.69 10.40 -18.41
CA GLY A 310 -8.34 11.28 -19.52
C GLY A 310 -7.43 10.62 -20.56
N THR A 311 -7.45 9.29 -20.68
CA THR A 311 -6.56 8.55 -21.61
C THR A 311 -7.18 8.45 -23.00
N MET A 312 -7.12 9.56 -23.75
CA MET A 312 -7.78 9.71 -25.07
C MET A 312 -7.53 8.54 -26.03
N ASP A 313 -6.27 8.15 -26.24
CA ASP A 313 -5.91 7.08 -27.18
C ASP A 313 -6.60 5.75 -26.83
N ILE A 314 -6.73 5.44 -25.53
CA ILE A 314 -7.42 4.24 -25.04
C ILE A 314 -8.93 4.39 -25.21
N VAL A 315 -9.49 5.58 -24.98
CA VAL A 315 -10.93 5.83 -25.21
C VAL A 315 -11.29 5.58 -26.67
N GLU A 316 -10.55 6.18 -27.61
CA GLU A 316 -10.79 5.98 -29.04
C GLU A 316 -10.68 4.51 -29.43
N TRP A 317 -9.61 3.87 -29.00
CA TRP A 317 -9.35 2.47 -29.34
C TRP A 317 -10.38 1.52 -28.74
N LEU A 318 -10.82 1.72 -27.49
CA LEU A 318 -11.87 0.90 -26.86
C LEU A 318 -13.21 1.04 -27.61
N ILE A 319 -13.56 2.25 -28.04
CA ILE A 319 -14.76 2.48 -28.87
C ILE A 319 -14.63 1.70 -30.19
N ASP A 320 -13.46 1.74 -30.83
CA ASP A 320 -13.20 1.01 -32.07
C ASP A 320 -13.23 -0.52 -31.88
N LYS A 321 -12.96 -1.01 -30.67
CA LYS A 321 -13.13 -2.43 -30.28
C LYS A 321 -14.55 -2.78 -29.81
N GLY A 322 -15.51 -1.86 -29.89
CA GLY A 322 -16.92 -2.12 -29.59
C GLY A 322 -17.29 -1.98 -28.11
N ALA A 323 -16.57 -1.13 -27.37
CA ALA A 323 -17.01 -0.72 -26.03
C ALA A 323 -18.37 0.02 -26.12
N ASP A 324 -19.33 -0.39 -25.28
CA ASP A 324 -20.63 0.25 -25.21
C ASP A 324 -20.57 1.54 -24.36
N VAL A 325 -20.73 2.67 -25.04
CA VAL A 325 -20.70 4.03 -24.47
C VAL A 325 -21.90 4.34 -23.57
N ASN A 326 -23.00 3.59 -23.69
CA ASN A 326 -24.26 3.86 -22.97
C ASN A 326 -24.38 3.09 -21.66
N VAL A 327 -23.35 2.34 -21.29
CA VAL A 327 -23.34 1.51 -20.10
C VAL A 327 -23.24 2.36 -18.83
N TRP A 328 -23.98 1.92 -17.82
CA TRP A 328 -23.97 2.48 -16.46
C TRP A 328 -23.17 1.58 -15.53
N GLY A 329 -22.29 2.15 -14.71
CA GLY A 329 -21.55 1.39 -13.71
C GLY A 329 -20.69 2.26 -12.80
N GLY A 330 -20.17 1.66 -11.74
CA GLY A 330 -19.27 2.34 -10.82
C GLY A 330 -19.87 3.57 -10.13
N ASP A 331 -18.98 4.37 -9.55
CA ASP A 331 -19.32 5.57 -8.79
C ASP A 331 -19.52 6.80 -9.70
N TYR A 332 -18.99 6.75 -10.93
CA TYR A 332 -18.94 7.88 -11.87
C TYR A 332 -19.92 7.79 -13.04
N GLY A 333 -20.84 6.81 -13.02
CA GLY A 333 -21.93 6.72 -14.00
C GLY A 333 -21.49 6.16 -15.35
N ASN A 334 -21.86 6.81 -16.44
CA ASN A 334 -21.45 6.40 -17.80
C ASN A 334 -20.12 7.08 -18.21
N ALA A 335 -19.58 6.73 -19.38
CA ALA A 335 -18.29 7.25 -19.83
C ALA A 335 -18.29 8.79 -20.00
N LEU A 336 -19.39 9.36 -20.48
CA LEU A 336 -19.56 10.82 -20.59
C LEU A 336 -19.57 11.49 -19.21
N GLN A 337 -20.32 10.96 -18.24
CA GLN A 337 -20.33 11.47 -16.87
C GLN A 337 -18.95 11.39 -16.21
N ALA A 338 -18.22 10.29 -16.41
CA ALA A 338 -16.87 10.13 -15.87
C ALA A 338 -15.87 11.14 -16.46
N ALA A 339 -15.94 11.43 -17.76
CA ALA A 339 -15.11 12.45 -18.40
C ALA A 339 -15.50 13.87 -17.94
N SER A 340 -16.80 14.15 -17.85
CA SER A 340 -17.33 15.43 -17.37
C SER A 340 -16.98 15.71 -15.91
N TYR A 341 -17.02 14.69 -15.06
CA TYR A 341 -16.61 14.80 -13.66
C TYR A 341 -15.12 15.10 -13.49
N ARG A 342 -14.27 14.76 -14.46
CA ARG A 342 -12.81 14.86 -14.34
C ARG A 342 -12.17 15.98 -15.15
N GLY A 343 -12.98 16.82 -15.80
CA GLY A 343 -12.46 17.91 -16.61
C GLY A 343 -11.88 17.49 -17.96
N ASN A 344 -12.19 16.27 -18.44
CA ASN A 344 -11.61 15.74 -19.68
C ASN A 344 -12.39 16.22 -20.92
N LYS A 345 -12.32 17.52 -21.22
CA LYS A 345 -13.10 18.21 -22.26
C LYS A 345 -12.98 17.55 -23.64
N ASP A 346 -11.78 17.20 -24.09
CA ASP A 346 -11.58 16.59 -25.42
C ASP A 346 -12.34 15.25 -25.54
N ILE A 347 -12.38 14.46 -24.47
CA ILE A 347 -13.13 13.19 -24.44
C ILE A 347 -14.64 13.43 -24.43
N VAL A 348 -15.10 14.48 -23.72
CA VAL A 348 -16.50 14.92 -23.78
C VAL A 348 -16.87 15.32 -25.21
N GLU A 349 -16.05 16.11 -25.90
CA GLU A 349 -16.26 16.49 -27.30
C GLU A 349 -16.33 15.25 -28.21
N LEU A 350 -15.38 14.32 -28.07
CA LEU A 350 -15.37 13.06 -28.81
C LEU A 350 -16.68 12.26 -28.65
N PHE A 351 -17.17 12.11 -27.41
CA PHE A 351 -18.41 11.37 -27.16
C PHE A 351 -19.63 12.05 -27.78
N LEU A 352 -19.74 13.37 -27.64
CA LEU A 352 -20.85 14.14 -28.22
C LEU A 352 -20.82 14.10 -29.75
N ASP A 353 -19.63 14.15 -30.35
CA ASP A 353 -19.47 14.05 -31.80
C ASP A 353 -19.74 12.63 -32.33
N LYS A 354 -19.53 11.59 -31.50
CA LYS A 354 -19.96 10.22 -31.77
C LYS A 354 -21.46 9.98 -31.47
N GLY A 355 -22.21 11.01 -31.07
CA GLY A 355 -23.67 10.96 -30.92
C GLY A 355 -24.15 10.32 -29.61
N VAL A 356 -23.31 10.31 -28.56
CA VAL A 356 -23.77 9.95 -27.21
C VAL A 356 -24.87 10.94 -26.78
N ASP A 357 -25.95 10.43 -26.18
CA ASP A 357 -27.02 11.28 -25.67
C ASP A 357 -26.51 12.17 -24.53
N VAL A 358 -26.41 13.48 -24.79
CA VAL A 358 -25.99 14.50 -23.83
C VAL A 358 -26.88 14.51 -22.58
N ASN A 359 -28.13 14.06 -22.70
CA ASN A 359 -29.12 14.01 -21.63
C ASN A 359 -29.25 12.61 -21.01
N ALA A 360 -28.34 11.68 -21.30
CA ALA A 360 -28.37 10.33 -20.73
C ALA A 360 -28.45 10.38 -19.20
N GLN A 361 -29.51 9.77 -18.65
CA GLN A 361 -29.83 9.81 -17.22
C GLN A 361 -29.48 8.50 -16.50
N GLY A 362 -28.84 8.61 -15.34
CA GLY A 362 -28.47 7.49 -14.48
C GLY A 362 -27.25 7.78 -13.60
N GLY A 363 -26.90 6.82 -12.75
CA GLY A 363 -25.73 6.91 -11.87
C GLY A 363 -25.90 7.89 -10.70
N PHE A 364 -24.80 8.12 -9.99
CA PHE A 364 -24.75 8.98 -8.79
C PHE A 364 -25.09 10.44 -9.09
N TYR A 365 -24.51 11.00 -10.16
CA TYR A 365 -24.71 12.40 -10.56
C TYR A 365 -26.02 12.64 -11.31
N GLY A 366 -26.63 11.61 -11.89
CA GLY A 366 -27.85 11.77 -12.68
C GLY A 366 -27.57 12.03 -14.16
N ASN A 367 -26.77 13.03 -14.54
CA ASN A 367 -26.34 13.27 -15.93
C ASN A 367 -24.95 13.94 -16.00
N ALA A 368 -24.42 14.11 -17.22
CA ALA A 368 -23.10 14.70 -17.45
C ALA A 368 -22.99 16.17 -17.02
N LEU A 369 -24.08 16.94 -17.20
CA LEU A 369 -24.15 18.34 -16.79
C LEU A 369 -24.03 18.46 -15.27
N GLN A 370 -24.77 17.63 -14.51
CA GLN A 370 -24.70 17.56 -13.06
C GLN A 370 -23.31 17.15 -12.57
N ALA A 371 -22.65 16.21 -13.25
CA ALA A 371 -21.30 15.77 -12.91
C ALA A 371 -20.26 16.91 -13.06
N ALA A 372 -20.27 17.60 -14.21
CA ALA A 372 -19.40 18.76 -14.46
C ALA A 372 -19.69 19.93 -13.51
N SER A 373 -20.97 20.22 -13.25
CA SER A 373 -21.40 21.29 -12.34
C SER A 373 -20.95 21.05 -10.90
N TYR A 374 -20.96 19.80 -10.42
CA TYR A 374 -20.49 19.46 -9.08
C TYR A 374 -18.98 19.63 -8.92
N GLU A 375 -18.17 19.13 -9.87
CA GLU A 375 -16.70 19.23 -9.77
C GLU A 375 -16.19 20.65 -10.10
N GLY A 376 -16.96 21.46 -10.83
CA GLY A 376 -16.54 22.83 -11.15
C GLY A 376 -15.94 23.01 -12.54
N GLU A 377 -16.28 22.13 -13.47
CA GLU A 377 -15.73 22.13 -14.83
C GLU A 377 -16.53 23.07 -15.75
N GLU A 378 -16.35 24.39 -15.58
CA GLU A 378 -17.11 25.43 -16.29
C GLU A 378 -17.10 25.26 -17.82
N ASP A 379 -15.92 25.04 -18.40
CA ASP A 379 -15.74 24.78 -19.84
C ASP A 379 -16.58 23.60 -20.37
N ILE A 380 -16.74 22.57 -19.54
CA ILE A 380 -17.53 21.39 -19.88
C ILE A 380 -19.02 21.68 -19.69
N VAL A 381 -19.39 22.44 -18.66
CA VAL A 381 -20.77 22.90 -18.47
C VAL A 381 -21.23 23.71 -19.68
N GLU A 382 -20.42 24.67 -20.14
CA GLU A 382 -20.72 25.47 -21.34
C GLU A 382 -20.86 24.57 -22.58
N LEU A 383 -19.89 23.68 -22.81
CA LEU A 383 -19.90 22.73 -23.92
C LEU A 383 -21.16 21.86 -23.93
N LEU A 384 -21.54 21.28 -22.78
CA LEU A 384 -22.71 20.41 -22.66
C LEU A 384 -24.00 21.18 -22.94
N LEU A 385 -24.14 22.40 -22.42
CA LEU A 385 -25.30 23.26 -22.67
C LEU A 385 -25.39 23.66 -24.15
N ASP A 386 -24.27 24.01 -24.77
CA ASP A 386 -24.21 24.35 -26.19
C ASP A 386 -24.52 23.15 -27.11
N LYS A 387 -24.22 21.94 -26.64
CA LYS A 387 -24.58 20.67 -27.29
C LYS A 387 -25.99 20.18 -26.94
N GLY A 388 -26.78 20.96 -26.20
CA GLY A 388 -28.20 20.72 -25.96
C GLY A 388 -28.54 19.94 -24.69
N ALA A 389 -27.68 19.98 -23.67
CA ALA A 389 -28.02 19.50 -22.33
C ALA A 389 -29.23 20.28 -21.77
N ASP A 390 -30.21 19.56 -21.23
CA ASP A 390 -31.34 20.15 -20.53
C ASP A 390 -30.87 20.64 -19.14
N VAL A 391 -30.76 21.97 -19.02
CA VAL A 391 -30.34 22.67 -17.79
C VAL A 391 -31.22 22.32 -16.58
N ASN A 392 -32.47 21.91 -16.81
CA ASN A 392 -33.44 21.56 -15.78
C ASN A 392 -33.66 20.05 -15.64
N ALA A 393 -32.86 19.21 -16.30
CA ALA A 393 -32.96 17.76 -16.20
C ALA A 393 -32.85 17.30 -14.74
N GLN A 394 -33.88 16.60 -14.27
CA GLN A 394 -33.92 16.09 -12.91
C GLN A 394 -33.39 14.65 -12.82
N GLY A 395 -32.67 14.33 -11.74
CA GLY A 395 -32.14 12.99 -11.46
C GLY A 395 -30.93 13.01 -10.52
N GLY A 396 -30.39 11.84 -10.22
CA GLY A 396 -29.19 11.70 -9.39
C GLY A 396 -29.36 12.16 -7.94
N ARG A 397 -28.24 12.24 -7.22
CA ARG A 397 -28.18 12.65 -5.81
C ARG A 397 -28.59 14.10 -5.59
N TYR A 398 -28.12 14.99 -6.46
CA TYR A 398 -28.31 16.43 -6.30
C TYR A 398 -29.66 16.92 -6.80
N GLY A 399 -30.36 16.15 -7.64
CA GLY A 399 -31.62 16.55 -8.24
C GLY A 399 -31.42 17.24 -9.58
N ASN A 400 -30.63 18.30 -9.67
CA ASN A 400 -30.31 18.97 -10.95
C ASN A 400 -28.95 19.70 -10.93
N ALA A 401 -28.55 20.26 -12.08
CA ALA A 401 -27.23 20.88 -12.25
C ALA A 401 -27.01 22.09 -11.34
N LEU A 402 -28.04 22.89 -11.12
CA LEU A 402 -27.97 24.06 -10.23
C LEU A 402 -27.72 23.61 -8.79
N GLN A 403 -28.45 22.61 -8.30
CA GLN A 403 -28.22 22.02 -6.97
C GLN A 403 -26.84 21.38 -6.84
N ALA A 404 -26.36 20.71 -7.89
CA ALA A 404 -25.03 20.11 -7.92
C ALA A 404 -23.93 21.17 -7.79
N ALA A 405 -24.02 22.27 -8.54
CA ALA A 405 -23.09 23.40 -8.44
C ALA A 405 -23.14 24.07 -7.06
N SER A 406 -24.34 24.26 -6.50
CA SER A 406 -24.53 24.89 -5.18
C SER A 406 -24.02 24.04 -4.01
N GLN A 407 -24.00 22.71 -4.14
CA GLN A 407 -23.43 21.81 -3.12
C GLN A 407 -21.90 21.65 -3.24
N SER A 408 -21.27 22.09 -4.32
CA SER A 408 -19.83 21.90 -4.47
C SER A 408 -19.06 22.59 -3.34
N LEU A 409 -17.98 21.95 -2.88
CA LEU A 409 -17.06 22.54 -1.90
C LEU A 409 -16.05 23.50 -2.56
N MET A 410 -16.05 23.59 -3.90
CA MET A 410 -15.09 24.37 -4.67
C MET A 410 -15.53 25.82 -4.95
N GLY A 411 -16.74 26.20 -4.53
CA GLY A 411 -17.24 27.57 -4.68
C GLY A 411 -17.59 27.92 -6.13
N ASN A 412 -18.41 27.08 -6.76
CA ASN A 412 -18.72 27.12 -8.20
C ASN A 412 -19.70 28.25 -8.58
N LYS A 413 -19.48 29.47 -8.08
CA LYS A 413 -20.37 30.62 -8.30
C LYS A 413 -20.55 30.93 -9.78
N ASP A 414 -19.48 30.92 -10.57
CA ASP A 414 -19.54 31.24 -12.00
C ASP A 414 -20.41 30.22 -12.76
N ILE A 415 -20.37 28.93 -12.38
CA ILE A 415 -21.26 27.90 -12.91
C ILE A 415 -22.71 28.12 -12.48
N VAL A 416 -22.96 28.53 -11.23
CA VAL A 416 -24.31 28.88 -10.77
C VAL A 416 -24.87 30.05 -11.59
N GLU A 417 -24.08 31.10 -11.81
CA GLU A 417 -24.46 32.23 -12.66
C GLU A 417 -24.75 31.77 -14.09
N LEU A 418 -23.85 30.97 -14.69
CA LEU A 418 -24.01 30.42 -16.03
C LEU A 418 -25.29 29.59 -16.17
N LEU A 419 -25.56 28.68 -15.24
CA LEU A 419 -26.76 27.84 -15.26
C LEU A 419 -28.04 28.66 -15.14
N LEU A 420 -28.07 29.66 -14.26
CA LEU A 420 -29.22 30.57 -14.11
C LEU A 420 -29.44 31.41 -15.37
N ASP A 421 -28.36 31.92 -15.97
CA ASP A 421 -28.44 32.70 -17.21
C ASP A 421 -28.86 31.83 -18.42
N LYS A 422 -28.57 30.53 -18.38
CA LYS A 422 -29.05 29.53 -19.36
C LYS A 422 -30.45 28.98 -19.01
N GLY A 423 -31.12 29.50 -17.98
CA GLY A 423 -32.53 29.22 -17.68
C GLY A 423 -32.78 28.10 -16.68
N ALA A 424 -31.83 27.81 -15.79
CA ALA A 424 -32.08 26.94 -14.63
C ALA A 424 -33.19 27.52 -13.75
N ASP A 425 -34.16 26.69 -13.36
CA ASP A 425 -35.19 27.05 -12.40
C ASP A 425 -34.58 27.11 -10.99
N VAL A 426 -34.41 28.33 -10.48
CA VAL A 426 -33.85 28.63 -9.15
C VAL A 426 -34.62 27.95 -8.01
N ASN A 427 -35.90 27.64 -8.22
CA ASN A 427 -36.78 27.01 -7.23
C ASN A 427 -37.08 25.54 -7.54
N ALA A 428 -36.38 24.93 -8.51
CA ALA A 428 -36.55 23.52 -8.84
C ALA A 428 -36.31 22.64 -7.61
N GLN A 429 -37.25 21.73 -7.36
CA GLN A 429 -37.21 20.82 -6.22
C GLN A 429 -36.79 19.42 -6.64
N GLY A 430 -35.94 18.77 -5.82
CA GLY A 430 -35.49 17.39 -6.04
C GLY A 430 -34.21 17.07 -5.27
N GLY A 431 -33.71 15.86 -5.45
CA GLY A 431 -32.46 15.41 -4.83
C GLY A 431 -32.48 15.34 -3.30
N GLU A 432 -31.33 15.05 -2.70
CA GLU A 432 -31.16 14.95 -1.24
C GLU A 432 -31.24 16.30 -0.52
N TYR A 433 -30.94 17.40 -1.21
CA TYR A 433 -30.86 18.74 -0.62
C TYR A 433 -32.16 19.53 -0.79
N GLY A 434 -33.10 19.03 -1.59
CA GLY A 434 -34.40 19.65 -1.82
C GLY A 434 -34.39 20.75 -2.86
N ASN A 435 -33.52 21.76 -2.76
CA ASN A 435 -33.37 22.84 -3.75
C ASN A 435 -31.95 23.45 -3.70
N ALA A 436 -31.64 24.37 -4.63
CA ALA A 436 -30.30 24.96 -4.75
C ALA A 436 -29.91 25.82 -3.54
N LEU A 437 -30.86 26.56 -2.95
CA LEU A 437 -30.62 27.39 -1.78
C LEU A 437 -30.28 26.55 -0.53
N HIS A 438 -30.97 25.42 -0.35
CA HIS A 438 -30.68 24.46 0.72
C HIS A 438 -29.33 23.78 0.51
N ALA A 439 -28.99 23.41 -0.73
CA ALA A 439 -27.68 22.87 -1.09
C ALA A 439 -26.55 23.87 -0.72
N ALA A 440 -26.66 25.13 -1.15
CA ALA A 440 -25.69 26.19 -0.82
C ALA A 440 -25.60 26.45 0.70
N SER A 441 -26.73 26.40 1.39
CA SER A 441 -26.76 26.55 2.86
C SER A 441 -26.09 25.38 3.57
N CYS A 442 -26.19 24.16 3.02
CA CYS A 442 -25.57 22.95 3.57
C CYS A 442 -24.05 22.94 3.36
N SER A 443 -23.57 23.38 2.19
CA SER A 443 -22.14 23.55 1.92
C SER A 443 -21.52 24.72 2.68
N GLY A 444 -22.35 25.70 3.10
CA GLY A 444 -21.90 26.90 3.81
C GLY A 444 -21.35 27.98 2.91
N ASP A 445 -21.66 27.93 1.61
CA ASP A 445 -21.22 28.90 0.62
C ASP A 445 -22.15 30.13 0.59
N MET A 446 -21.74 31.17 1.33
CA MET A 446 -22.51 32.40 1.46
C MET A 446 -22.63 33.18 0.14
N ASP A 447 -21.63 33.11 -0.74
CA ASP A 447 -21.65 33.85 -2.00
C ASP A 447 -22.70 33.26 -2.95
N ILE A 448 -22.84 31.93 -2.98
CA ILE A 448 -23.90 31.25 -3.73
C ILE A 448 -25.27 31.49 -3.08
N VAL A 449 -25.37 31.49 -1.75
CA VAL A 449 -26.63 31.82 -1.05
C VAL A 449 -27.12 33.21 -1.43
N GLU A 450 -26.25 34.22 -1.36
CA GLU A 450 -26.60 35.60 -1.74
C GLU A 450 -27.03 35.68 -3.21
N LEU A 451 -26.27 35.05 -4.11
CA LEU A 451 -26.59 35.00 -5.54
C LEU A 451 -27.96 34.38 -5.82
N LEU A 452 -28.27 33.23 -5.19
CA LEU A 452 -29.54 32.54 -5.37
C LEU A 452 -30.72 33.37 -4.85
N LEU A 453 -30.56 34.06 -3.71
CA LEU A 453 -31.57 34.96 -3.17
C LEU A 453 -31.80 36.16 -4.10
N ASP A 454 -30.73 36.76 -4.64
CA ASP A 454 -30.83 37.85 -5.61
C ASP A 454 -31.52 37.42 -6.92
N LYS A 455 -31.38 36.15 -7.29
CA LYS A 455 -32.03 35.54 -8.47
C LYS A 455 -33.43 34.96 -8.16
N GLY A 456 -33.95 35.16 -6.95
CA GLY A 456 -35.35 34.87 -6.60
C GLY A 456 -35.62 33.49 -5.99
N ALA A 457 -34.62 32.87 -5.36
CA ALA A 457 -34.82 31.67 -4.56
C ALA A 457 -35.81 31.91 -3.40
N ASP A 458 -36.78 31.03 -3.21
CA ASP A 458 -37.74 31.10 -2.11
C ASP A 458 -37.10 30.55 -0.82
N VAL A 459 -36.82 31.48 0.11
CA VAL A 459 -36.31 31.18 1.46
C VAL A 459 -37.21 30.26 2.30
N ASN A 460 -38.50 30.16 1.95
CA ASN A 460 -39.46 29.29 2.64
C ASN A 460 -39.78 28.01 1.84
N ALA A 461 -39.06 27.75 0.75
CA ALA A 461 -39.26 26.54 -0.05
C ALA A 461 -39.13 25.30 0.82
N GLN A 462 -40.13 24.42 0.76
CA GLN A 462 -40.11 23.15 1.48
C GLN A 462 -39.51 22.07 0.60
N GLY A 463 -38.43 21.42 1.04
CA GLY A 463 -37.83 20.28 0.34
C GLY A 463 -36.51 19.83 0.99
N GLY A 464 -36.24 18.52 0.91
CA GLY A 464 -35.03 17.85 1.43
C GLY A 464 -35.18 17.37 2.86
#